data_AF-C1MID2-F1
#
_entry.id   AF-C1MID2-F1
#
_cell.length_a   1.000
_cell.length_b   1.000
_cell.length_c   1.000
_cell.angle_alpha   90.00
_cell.angle_beta   90.00
_cell.angle_gamma   90.00
#
_symmetry.space_group_name_H-M   'P 1'
#
loop_
_entity.id
_entity.type
_entity.pdbx_description
1 polymer ?
#
loop_
_entity_poly.entity_id
_entity_poly.type
_entity_poly.pdbx_seq_one_letter_code
_entity_poly.pdbx_strand_id
1 'polypeptide(L)'
;MAIDADKALPPELRGKGADVSESDLKDLEKMQDKNVVQLSRFHLRLRRSGPTQVVRYSRDAGAAPLWPSVTHAPEHTARTVPPCPRCGAPRTFEFQILPQIINHLKVDSELHSAADFGSAAVYTCSKSCAPPDPGEDGCVVGLDGDLEVSGAYAEEVVLVHPPLNA
;
A
#
# COMPACT_ATOMS: atom_id res chain seq x y z
N MET A 1 -21.12 -0.56 -7.58
CA MET A 1 -21.36 0.90 -7.71
C MET A 1 -20.06 1.62 -7.38
N ALA A 2 -19.51 2.41 -8.30
CA ALA A 2 -18.32 3.21 -7.99
C ALA A 2 -18.71 4.26 -6.94
N ILE A 3 -18.05 4.24 -5.78
CA ILE A 3 -18.12 5.35 -4.85
C ILE A 3 -17.60 6.59 -5.59
N ASP A 4 -18.46 7.58 -5.78
CA ASP A 4 -18.05 8.85 -6.36
C ASP A 4 -17.11 9.53 -5.36
N ALA A 5 -15.80 9.37 -5.58
CA ALA A 5 -14.75 9.86 -4.69
C ALA A 5 -14.79 11.39 -4.53
N ASP A 6 -15.50 12.11 -5.40
CA ASP A 6 -15.76 13.54 -5.25
C ASP A 6 -16.81 13.80 -4.17
N LYS A 7 -17.81 12.93 -4.05
CA LYS A 7 -18.86 13.05 -3.02
C LYS A 7 -18.33 12.77 -1.60
N ALA A 8 -17.35 11.87 -1.48
CA ALA A 8 -16.68 11.52 -0.23
C ALA A 8 -15.67 12.59 0.25
N LEU A 9 -15.34 13.56 -0.60
CA LEU A 9 -14.46 14.68 -0.26
C LEU A 9 -15.28 15.85 0.29
N PRO A 10 -14.75 16.59 1.28
CA PRO A 10 -15.35 17.85 1.72
C PRO A 10 -15.64 18.81 0.55
N PRO A 11 -16.75 19.58 0.59
CA PRO A 11 -17.17 20.45 -0.50
C PRO A 11 -16.07 21.38 -1.02
N GLU A 12 -15.17 21.81 -0.14
CA GLU A 12 -14.09 22.77 -0.41
C GLU A 12 -12.98 22.22 -1.31
N LEU A 13 -12.92 20.88 -1.45
CA LEU A 13 -11.88 20.16 -2.19
C LEU A 13 -12.39 19.49 -3.45
N ARG A 14 -13.70 19.47 -3.67
CA ARG A 14 -14.29 18.95 -4.91
C ARG A 14 -13.73 19.71 -6.11
N GLY A 15 -13.29 18.98 -7.13
CA GLY A 15 -12.70 19.56 -8.35
C GLY A 15 -11.24 20.03 -8.26
N LYS A 16 -10.57 20.02 -7.09
CA LYS A 16 -9.16 20.48 -6.93
C LYS A 16 -8.09 19.41 -7.23
N GLY A 17 -8.39 18.46 -8.11
CA GLY A 17 -7.60 17.24 -8.29
C GLY A 17 -6.13 17.43 -8.69
N ALA A 18 -5.77 18.52 -9.37
CA ALA A 18 -4.40 18.82 -9.80
C ALA A 18 -3.69 19.86 -8.90
N ASP A 19 -4.42 20.84 -8.37
CA ASP A 19 -3.87 22.04 -7.71
C ASP A 19 -4.27 22.13 -6.23
N VAL A 20 -3.86 21.14 -5.43
CA VAL A 20 -4.00 21.25 -3.97
C VAL A 20 -2.91 22.18 -3.45
N SER A 21 -3.33 23.37 -3.08
CA SER A 21 -2.50 24.43 -2.50
C SER A 21 -2.21 24.18 -1.02
N GLU A 22 -1.20 24.87 -0.47
CA GLU A 22 -0.91 24.83 0.96
C GLU A 22 -2.10 25.35 1.81
N SER A 23 -2.92 26.25 1.25
CA SER A 23 -4.19 26.69 1.84
C SER A 23 -5.21 25.56 1.97
N ASP A 24 -5.32 24.67 0.98
CA ASP A 24 -6.25 23.54 1.03
C ASP A 24 -5.88 22.53 2.13
N LEU A 25 -4.57 22.34 2.34
CA LEU A 25 -4.06 21.52 3.46
C LEU A 25 -4.38 22.15 4.82
N LYS A 26 -4.27 23.47 4.94
CA LYS A 26 -4.60 24.21 6.18
C LYS A 26 -6.10 24.20 6.46
N ASP A 27 -6.94 24.25 5.43
CA ASP A 27 -8.39 24.18 5.59
C ASP A 27 -8.85 22.77 6.00
N LEU A 28 -8.21 21.73 5.47
CA LEU A 28 -8.39 20.36 5.96
C LEU A 28 -8.05 20.24 7.44
N GLU A 29 -6.96 20.83 7.89
CA GLU A 29 -6.53 20.77 9.29
C GLU A 29 -7.51 21.45 10.27
N LYS A 30 -8.41 22.31 9.78
CA LYS A 30 -9.50 22.89 10.59
C LYS A 30 -10.63 21.90 10.86
N MET A 31 -10.70 20.79 10.12
CA MET A 31 -11.69 19.73 10.39
C MET A 31 -11.30 19.00 11.68
N GLN A 32 -12.26 18.86 12.60
CA GLN A 32 -12.02 18.22 13.91
C GLN A 32 -11.84 16.69 13.81
N ASP A 33 -12.27 16.07 12.71
CA ASP A 33 -12.14 14.63 12.51
C ASP A 33 -10.85 14.28 11.75
N LYS A 34 -9.89 13.69 12.48
CA LYS A 34 -8.59 13.26 11.94
C LYS A 34 -8.72 12.24 10.80
N ASN A 35 -9.74 11.38 10.81
CA ASN A 35 -9.96 10.42 9.73
C ASN A 35 -10.42 11.10 8.45
N VAL A 36 -11.28 12.11 8.53
CA VAL A 36 -11.72 12.88 7.36
C VAL A 36 -10.54 13.61 6.71
N VAL A 37 -9.67 14.20 7.54
CA VAL A 37 -8.44 14.83 7.07
C VAL A 37 -7.52 13.83 6.36
N GLN A 38 -7.34 12.64 6.93
CA GLN A 38 -6.47 11.62 6.36
C GLN A 38 -7.03 11.02 5.08
N LEU A 39 -8.33 10.72 5.04
CA LEU A 39 -9.00 10.25 3.84
C LEU A 39 -8.91 11.28 2.71
N SER A 40 -9.04 12.56 3.04
CA SER A 40 -8.87 13.65 2.07
C SER A 40 -7.43 13.70 1.54
N ARG A 41 -6.42 13.63 2.41
CA ARG A 41 -5.00 13.55 2.00
C ARG A 41 -4.73 12.33 1.10
N PHE A 42 -5.31 11.19 1.45
CA PHE A 42 -5.24 9.96 0.66
C PHE A 42 -5.80 10.17 -0.74
N HIS A 43 -7.05 10.65 -0.87
CA HIS A 43 -7.68 10.92 -2.17
C HIS A 43 -6.90 11.93 -3.01
N LEU A 44 -6.42 13.02 -2.40
CA LEU A 44 -5.63 14.03 -3.11
C LEU A 44 -4.32 13.44 -3.65
N ARG A 45 -3.65 12.58 -2.88
CA ARG A 45 -2.45 11.87 -3.35
C ARG A 45 -2.76 10.92 -4.50
N LEU A 46 -3.87 10.18 -4.42
CA LEU A 46 -4.30 9.27 -5.48
C LEU A 46 -4.57 10.01 -6.79
N ARG A 47 -5.28 11.15 -6.73
CA ARG A 47 -5.60 11.96 -7.91
C ARG A 47 -4.35 12.46 -8.62
N ARG A 48 -3.34 12.93 -7.88
CA ARG A 48 -2.06 13.38 -8.45
C ARG A 48 -1.32 12.27 -9.20
N SER A 49 -1.48 11.03 -8.77
CA SER A 49 -0.70 9.89 -9.29
C SER A 49 -1.45 9.18 -10.44
N GLY A 50 -2.76 9.45 -10.59
CA GLY A 50 -3.59 9.03 -11.70
C GLY A 50 -4.65 8.01 -11.29
N PRO A 51 -5.86 8.04 -11.87
CA PRO A 51 -6.99 7.21 -11.44
C PRO A 51 -6.80 5.71 -11.72
N THR A 52 -5.91 5.35 -12.65
CA THR A 52 -5.58 3.96 -13.00
C THR A 52 -4.41 3.39 -12.20
N GLN A 53 -3.76 4.20 -11.36
CA GLN A 53 -2.64 3.73 -10.58
C GLN A 53 -3.12 2.81 -9.45
N VAL A 54 -2.57 1.60 -9.44
CA VAL A 54 -2.90 0.54 -8.48
C VAL A 54 -1.78 0.25 -7.49
N VAL A 55 -0.56 0.72 -7.76
CA VAL A 55 0.62 0.54 -6.90
C VAL A 55 1.34 1.87 -6.73
N ARG A 56 1.69 2.21 -5.49
CA ARG A 56 2.61 3.30 -5.13
C ARG A 56 3.91 2.68 -4.63
N TYR A 57 4.93 2.67 -5.47
CA TYR A 57 6.29 2.28 -5.10
C TYR A 57 7.04 3.45 -4.45
N SER A 58 7.70 3.22 -3.31
CA SER A 58 8.61 4.18 -2.68
C SER A 58 9.46 3.45 -1.64
N ARG A 59 10.75 3.31 -1.95
CA ARG A 59 11.76 2.66 -1.11
C ARG A 59 12.73 3.67 -0.47
N ASP A 60 12.38 4.96 -0.52
CA ASP A 60 13.19 6.04 -0.01
C ASP A 60 13.35 5.97 1.51
N ALA A 61 14.44 6.52 2.04
CA ALA A 61 14.64 6.62 3.47
C ALA A 61 13.50 7.45 4.11
N GLY A 62 12.80 6.86 5.08
CA GLY A 62 11.64 7.49 5.73
C GLY A 62 10.32 7.37 4.95
N ALA A 63 10.28 6.63 3.84
CA ALA A 63 9.04 6.32 3.16
C ALA A 63 8.08 5.56 4.10
N ALA A 64 6.81 5.93 4.04
CA ALA A 64 5.75 5.34 4.84
C ALA A 64 4.50 5.08 3.97
N PRO A 65 3.66 4.10 4.34
CA PRO A 65 2.37 3.90 3.71
C PRO A 65 1.45 5.10 3.98
N LEU A 66 0.60 5.41 3.00
CA LEU A 66 -0.42 6.43 3.13
C LEU A 66 -1.76 5.76 3.44
N TRP A 67 -2.09 5.63 4.72
CA TRP A 67 -3.33 4.99 5.13
C TRP A 67 -4.55 5.92 4.90
N PRO A 68 -5.69 5.36 4.48
CA PRO A 68 -6.90 6.14 4.24
C PRO A 68 -7.63 6.55 5.54
N SER A 69 -7.32 5.92 6.68
CA SER A 69 -7.77 6.32 8.01
C SER A 69 -6.62 6.16 9.02
N VAL A 70 -6.62 6.99 10.07
CA VAL A 70 -5.66 6.88 11.18
C VAL A 70 -6.11 5.91 12.27
N THR A 71 -7.42 5.79 12.51
CA THR A 71 -7.94 4.91 13.58
C THR A 71 -7.82 3.44 13.23
N HIS A 72 -7.95 3.10 11.95
CA HIS A 72 -7.89 1.71 11.47
C HIS A 72 -6.57 1.37 10.77
N ALA A 73 -5.62 2.31 10.78
CA ALA A 73 -4.27 2.06 10.27
C ALA A 73 -3.60 0.94 11.10
N PRO A 74 -3.07 -0.10 10.45
CA PRO A 74 -2.26 -1.09 11.12
C PRO A 74 -1.04 -0.45 11.78
N GLU A 75 -0.71 -0.88 12.98
CA GLU A 75 0.47 -0.39 13.69
C GLU A 75 1.75 -0.98 13.10
N HIS A 76 2.76 -0.14 12.91
CA HIS A 76 4.09 -0.56 12.49
C HIS A 76 4.99 -0.76 13.72
N THR A 77 5.08 -1.99 14.21
CA THR A 77 5.89 -2.38 15.38
C THR A 77 6.83 -3.52 15.01
N ALA A 78 7.83 -3.79 15.85
CA ALA A 78 8.69 -4.97 15.68
C ALA A 78 7.94 -6.31 15.78
N ARG A 79 6.70 -6.32 16.31
CA ARG A 79 5.85 -7.51 16.35
C ARG A 79 5.09 -7.71 15.05
N THR A 80 4.58 -6.63 14.46
CA THR A 80 3.78 -6.68 13.22
C THR A 80 4.67 -6.69 11.97
N VAL A 81 5.81 -6.00 12.02
CA VAL A 81 6.86 -5.97 10.98
C VAL A 81 8.19 -6.34 11.63
N PRO A 82 8.44 -7.65 11.87
CA PRO A 82 9.68 -8.10 12.47
C PRO A 82 10.88 -7.85 11.55
N PRO A 83 12.11 -7.80 12.10
CA PRO A 83 13.34 -7.80 11.31
C PRO A 83 13.41 -9.02 10.37
N CYS A 84 14.21 -8.90 9.33
CA CYS A 84 14.47 -10.00 8.40
C CYS A 84 15.05 -11.20 9.18
N PRO A 85 14.45 -12.40 9.11
CA PRO A 85 14.93 -13.56 9.86
C PRO A 85 16.28 -14.08 9.36
N ARG A 86 16.70 -13.68 8.16
CA ARG A 86 17.97 -14.11 7.56
C ARG A 86 19.17 -13.32 8.04
N CYS A 87 19.09 -11.99 7.95
CA CYS A 87 20.22 -11.11 8.24
C CYS A 87 20.02 -10.23 9.47
N GLY A 88 18.86 -10.30 10.12
CA GLY A 88 18.49 -9.44 11.26
C GLY A 88 18.27 -7.97 10.92
N ALA A 89 18.44 -7.55 9.66
CA ALA A 89 18.23 -6.17 9.26
C ALA A 89 16.75 -5.78 9.33
N PRO A 90 16.43 -4.51 9.65
CA PRO A 90 15.05 -4.05 9.68
C PRO A 90 14.39 -4.21 8.30
N ARG A 91 13.08 -4.45 8.31
CA ARG A 91 12.26 -4.31 7.11
C ARG A 91 11.84 -2.85 6.94
N THR A 92 11.83 -2.39 5.69
CA THR A 92 11.45 -1.02 5.31
C THR A 92 10.28 -1.08 4.35
N PHE A 93 9.45 -0.04 4.37
CA PHE A 93 8.38 0.12 3.40
C PHE A 93 8.96 0.15 1.98
N GLU A 94 8.37 -0.62 1.06
CA GLU A 94 8.81 -0.66 -0.33
C GLU A 94 7.72 -0.18 -1.29
N PHE A 95 6.49 -0.68 -1.13
CA PHE A 95 5.36 -0.23 -1.93
C PHE A 95 4.04 -0.44 -1.22
N GLN A 96 3.02 0.23 -1.76
CA GLN A 96 1.66 0.19 -1.29
C GLN A 96 0.72 -0.15 -2.45
N ILE A 97 -0.12 -1.17 -2.26
CA ILE A 97 -1.21 -1.52 -3.16
C ILE A 97 -2.42 -0.66 -2.80
N LEU A 98 -2.97 -0.04 -3.82
CA LEU A 98 -4.09 0.89 -3.72
C LEU A 98 -5.41 0.14 -3.99
N PRO A 99 -6.52 0.54 -3.35
CA PRO A 99 -7.81 -0.15 -3.47
C PRO A 99 -8.34 -0.16 -4.91
N GLN A 100 -7.86 0.76 -5.76
CA GLN A 100 -8.16 0.80 -7.19
C GLN A 100 -7.92 -0.53 -7.92
N ILE A 101 -6.99 -1.36 -7.43
CA ILE A 101 -6.70 -2.67 -8.05
C ILE A 101 -7.93 -3.57 -8.10
N ILE A 102 -8.85 -3.45 -7.12
CA ILE A 102 -10.07 -4.27 -7.01
C ILE A 102 -10.93 -4.12 -8.27
N ASN A 103 -10.99 -2.90 -8.84
CA ASN A 103 -11.71 -2.62 -10.08
C ASN A 103 -11.13 -3.35 -11.30
N HIS A 104 -9.87 -3.77 -11.23
CA HIS A 104 -9.17 -4.48 -12.31
C HIS A 104 -9.18 -6.01 -12.14
N LEU A 105 -9.47 -6.52 -10.93
CA LEU A 105 -9.44 -7.96 -10.65
C LEU A 105 -10.62 -8.72 -11.29
N LYS A 106 -11.64 -8.02 -11.83
CA LYS A 106 -12.83 -8.61 -12.46
C LYS A 106 -13.51 -9.69 -11.61
N VAL A 107 -13.39 -9.57 -10.28
CA VAL A 107 -14.05 -10.48 -9.34
C VAL A 107 -15.49 -10.02 -9.16
N ASP A 108 -16.42 -10.96 -9.11
CA ASP A 108 -17.82 -10.67 -8.84
C ASP A 108 -17.95 -10.07 -7.44
N SER A 109 -18.47 -8.84 -7.34
CA SER A 109 -18.60 -8.11 -6.07
C SER A 109 -19.63 -8.75 -5.13
N GLU A 110 -20.51 -9.62 -5.63
CA GLU A 110 -21.51 -10.33 -4.85
C GLU A 110 -20.94 -11.61 -4.19
N LEU A 111 -19.72 -12.01 -4.55
CA LEU A 111 -19.06 -13.15 -3.91
C LEU A 111 -18.56 -12.76 -2.52
N HIS A 112 -18.80 -13.63 -1.54
CA HIS A 112 -18.24 -13.49 -0.19
C HIS A 112 -16.69 -13.50 -0.16
N SER A 113 -16.06 -13.91 -1.25
CA SER A 113 -14.60 -13.89 -1.45
C SER A 113 -14.11 -12.71 -2.29
N ALA A 114 -14.97 -11.73 -2.60
CA ALA A 114 -14.55 -10.51 -3.27
C ALA A 114 -13.49 -9.82 -2.41
N ALA A 115 -12.35 -9.47 -3.01
CA ALA A 115 -11.29 -8.78 -2.31
C ALA A 115 -11.74 -7.36 -1.97
N ASP A 116 -11.82 -7.05 -0.68
CA ASP A 116 -12.13 -5.71 -0.17
C ASP A 116 -11.09 -5.29 0.88
N PHE A 117 -10.45 -4.15 0.65
CA PHE A 117 -9.44 -3.57 1.55
C PHE A 117 -9.24 -2.08 1.23
N GLY A 118 -8.87 -1.29 2.24
CA GLY A 118 -8.63 0.14 2.07
C GLY A 118 -7.27 0.44 1.43
N SER A 119 -6.24 -0.32 1.80
CA SER A 119 -4.91 -0.33 1.15
C SER A 119 -4.05 -1.44 1.77
N ALA A 120 -3.05 -1.95 1.05
CA ALA A 120 -2.06 -2.88 1.60
C ALA A 120 -0.64 -2.30 1.47
N ALA A 121 0.14 -2.33 2.54
CA ALA A 121 1.52 -1.86 2.58
C ALA A 121 2.48 -3.04 2.69
N VAL A 122 3.48 -3.07 1.82
CA VAL A 122 4.48 -4.15 1.74
C VAL A 122 5.81 -3.67 2.30
N TYR A 123 6.36 -4.48 3.19
CA TYR A 123 7.64 -4.26 3.86
C TYR A 123 8.60 -5.38 3.51
N THR A 124 9.80 -5.01 3.06
CA THR A 124 10.83 -5.94 2.62
C THR A 124 12.13 -5.69 3.38
N CYS A 125 13.08 -6.63 3.29
CA CYS A 125 14.37 -6.47 3.93
C CYS A 125 15.13 -5.26 3.35
N SER A 126 15.62 -4.37 4.21
CA SER A 126 16.46 -3.23 3.80
C SER A 126 17.71 -3.65 3.02
N LYS A 127 18.25 -4.85 3.27
CA LYS A 127 19.40 -5.43 2.55
C LYS A 127 19.03 -6.27 1.31
N SER A 128 17.74 -6.34 0.98
CA SER A 128 17.23 -7.10 -0.18
C SER A 128 17.71 -8.54 -0.23
N CYS A 129 17.58 -9.26 0.89
CA CYS A 129 17.95 -10.68 0.95
C CYS A 129 17.12 -11.50 -0.04
N ALA A 130 17.84 -12.28 -0.87
CA ALA A 130 17.26 -13.27 -1.75
C ALA A 130 16.61 -14.42 -0.96
N PRO A 131 15.66 -15.16 -1.57
CA PRO A 131 15.02 -16.31 -0.95
C PRO A 131 16.03 -17.43 -0.74
N PRO A 132 15.69 -18.45 0.05
CA PRO A 132 16.49 -19.67 0.06
C PRO A 132 16.60 -20.19 -1.37
N ASP A 133 17.79 -20.63 -1.76
CA ASP A 133 17.90 -21.52 -2.90
C ASP A 133 17.00 -22.73 -2.63
N PRO A 134 16.22 -23.22 -3.60
CA PRO A 134 15.32 -24.36 -3.38
C PRO A 134 16.05 -25.71 -3.12
N GLY A 135 17.35 -25.68 -2.86
CA GLY A 135 18.20 -26.85 -2.64
C GLY A 135 18.54 -27.11 -1.18
N GLU A 136 17.58 -27.61 -0.42
CA GLU A 136 17.81 -28.87 0.31
C GLU A 136 16.77 -29.97 -0.04
N ASP A 137 15.79 -29.72 -0.92
CA ASP A 137 14.89 -30.78 -1.44
C ASP A 137 14.36 -30.59 -2.90
N GLY A 138 14.83 -29.61 -3.70
CA GLY A 138 14.35 -29.49 -5.09
C GLY A 138 15.13 -28.53 -5.99
N CYS A 139 16.14 -29.05 -6.70
CA CYS A 139 16.85 -28.29 -7.72
C CYS A 139 15.91 -27.85 -8.87
N VAL A 140 15.88 -26.55 -9.17
CA VAL A 140 15.49 -26.05 -10.51
C VAL A 140 16.78 -25.70 -11.26
N VAL A 141 17.16 -26.57 -12.19
CA VAL A 141 18.24 -26.31 -13.15
C VAL A 141 17.60 -25.76 -14.42
N GLY A 142 17.90 -24.50 -14.74
CA GLY A 142 17.60 -23.94 -16.06
C GLY A 142 18.39 -24.67 -17.15
N LEU A 143 17.82 -24.76 -18.35
CA LEU A 143 18.36 -25.55 -19.47
C LEU A 143 19.70 -25.03 -20.03
N ASP A 144 20.14 -23.83 -19.62
CA ASP A 144 21.30 -23.13 -20.19
C ASP A 144 22.49 -22.92 -19.22
N GLY A 145 22.43 -23.46 -17.99
CA GLY A 145 23.58 -23.46 -17.07
C GLY A 145 23.90 -22.13 -16.38
N ASP A 146 23.06 -21.10 -16.54
CA ASP A 146 23.17 -19.84 -15.80
C ASP A 146 22.49 -19.95 -14.42
N LEU A 147 23.17 -19.45 -13.37
CA LEU A 147 22.66 -19.36 -12.01
C LEU A 147 21.52 -18.34 -11.95
N GLU A 148 20.28 -18.78 -12.08
CA GLU A 148 19.11 -17.93 -11.84
C GLU A 148 19.00 -17.60 -10.35
N VAL A 149 19.64 -16.50 -9.94
CA VAL A 149 19.40 -15.92 -8.62
C VAL A 149 17.94 -15.46 -8.59
N SER A 150 17.10 -16.12 -7.79
CA SER A 150 15.70 -15.74 -7.63
C SER A 150 15.61 -14.28 -7.17
N GLY A 151 14.97 -13.44 -8.00
CA GLY A 151 14.71 -12.03 -7.69
C GLY A 151 13.62 -11.82 -6.64
N ALA A 152 13.08 -12.89 -6.04
CA ALA A 152 12.08 -12.79 -4.98
C ALA A 152 12.72 -12.33 -3.66
N TYR A 153 11.95 -11.66 -2.80
CA TYR A 153 12.39 -11.41 -1.43
C TYR A 153 12.20 -12.66 -0.59
N ALA A 154 13.12 -12.90 0.36
CA ALA A 154 13.05 -14.07 1.22
C ALA A 154 11.71 -14.23 1.95
N GLU A 155 11.20 -13.13 2.50
CA GLU A 155 9.91 -13.06 3.19
C GLU A 155 9.46 -11.60 3.31
N GLU A 156 8.34 -11.27 2.69
CA GLU A 156 7.70 -9.96 2.76
C GLU A 156 6.65 -9.93 3.87
N VAL A 157 6.46 -8.75 4.47
CA VAL A 157 5.38 -8.54 5.44
C VAL A 157 4.38 -7.57 4.85
N VAL A 158 3.10 -7.93 4.90
CA VAL A 158 2.01 -7.10 4.39
C VAL A 158 1.13 -6.65 5.54
N LEU A 159 0.99 -5.35 5.71
CA LEU A 159 -0.02 -4.75 6.58
C LEU A 159 -1.20 -4.33 5.73
N VAL A 160 -2.42 -4.71 6.12
CA VAL A 160 -3.64 -4.42 5.35
C VAL A 160 -4.56 -3.53 6.16
N HIS A 161 -4.90 -2.37 5.61
CA HIS A 161 -5.96 -1.54 6.14
C HIS A 161 -7.32 -2.15 5.72
N PRO A 162 -8.27 -2.32 6.65
CA PRO A 162 -9.58 -2.89 6.34
C PRO A 162 -10.36 -2.04 5.32
N PRO A 163 -11.47 -2.56 4.77
CA PRO A 163 -12.38 -1.76 3.96
C PRO A 163 -12.79 -0.45 4.65
N LEU A 164 -13.01 0.61 3.87
CA LEU A 164 -13.34 1.94 4.41
C LEU A 164 -14.78 2.07 4.92
N ASN A 165 -15.62 1.10 4.57
CA ASN A 165 -17.03 0.97 4.93
C ASN A 165 -17.27 -0.05 6.06
N ALA A 166 -16.21 -0.59 6.65
CA ALA A 166 -16.29 -1.55 7.76
C ALA A 166 -16.67 -0.88 9.09
#